data_AF-A0A382RMK8-F1
#
_entry.id   AF-A0A382RMK8-F1
#
_cell.length_a   1.000
_cell.length_b   1.000
_cell.length_c   1.000
_cell.angle_alpha   90.00
_cell.angle_beta   90.00
_cell.angle_gamma   90.00
#
_symmetry.space_group_name_H-M   'P 1'
#
loop_
_entity.id
_entity.type
_entity.pdbx_description
1 polymer ?
#
loop_
_entity_poly.entity_id
_entity_poly.type
_entity_poly.pdbx_seq_one_letter_code
_entity_poly.pdbx_strand_id
1 'polypeptide(L)'
;MAPALQAKLLRFLEEKTFKRVGGARDIKVDVRIIAATNRDLEKSVENGEFRDDLYYRLDVMPVRLPPLRERATDIPVMTKHYIDRFNREFRKQVQGAAPEVFEA
;
A
#
# COMPACT_ATOMS: atom_id res chain seq x y z
N MET A 1 -3.15 -14.01 -2.59
CA MET A 1 -4.22 -14.12 -1.57
C MET A 1 -4.96 -15.44 -1.81
N ALA A 2 -5.23 -16.25 -0.78
CA ALA A 2 -5.92 -17.53 -0.99
C ALA A 2 -7.28 -17.31 -1.71
N PRO A 3 -7.67 -18.13 -2.70
CA PRO A 3 -8.87 -17.90 -3.51
C PRO A 3 -10.15 -17.72 -2.69
N ALA A 4 -10.30 -18.48 -1.60
CA ALA A 4 -11.43 -18.36 -0.68
C ALA A 4 -11.51 -17.00 0.03
N LEU A 5 -10.37 -16.35 0.27
CA LEU A 5 -10.33 -15.01 0.86
C LEU A 5 -10.71 -13.95 -0.18
N GLN A 6 -10.33 -14.13 -1.45
CA GLN A 6 -10.73 -13.24 -2.54
C GLN A 6 -12.26 -13.22 -2.70
N ALA A 7 -12.90 -14.38 -2.67
CA ALA A 7 -14.36 -14.50 -2.73
C ALA A 7 -15.05 -13.79 -1.55
N LYS A 8 -14.52 -13.94 -0.33
CA LYS A 8 -15.06 -13.28 0.87
C LYS A 8 -14.90 -11.76 0.80
N LEU A 9 -13.76 -11.27 0.30
CA LEU A 9 -13.52 -9.84 0.16
C LEU A 9 -14.41 -9.21 -0.91
N LEU A 10 -14.60 -9.88 -2.05
CA LEU A 10 -15.53 -9.43 -3.09
C LEU A 10 -16.94 -9.25 -2.52
N ARG A 11 -17.46 -10.27 -1.84
CA ARG A 11 -18.77 -10.19 -1.18
C ARG A 11 -18.85 -9.02 -0.18
N PHE A 12 -17.79 -8.79 0.59
CA PHE A 12 -17.74 -7.66 1.51
C PHE A 12 -17.77 -6.30 0.78
N LEU A 13 -17.06 -6.16 -0.33
CA LEU A 13 -17.03 -4.94 -1.14
C LEU A 13 -18.41 -4.61 -1.74
N GLU A 14 -19.19 -5.63 -2.09
CA GLU A 14 -20.53 -5.52 -2.64
C GLU A 14 -21.60 -5.27 -1.57
N GLU A 15 -21.64 -6.11 -0.53
CA GLU A 15 -22.70 -6.11 0.48
C GLU A 15 -22.43 -5.19 1.69
N LYS A 16 -21.19 -4.69 1.84
CA LYS A 16 -20.72 -3.94 3.03
C LYS A 16 -20.97 -4.69 4.35
N THR A 17 -21.00 -6.01 4.26
CA THR A 17 -21.42 -6.92 5.32
C THR A 17 -20.47 -8.11 5.38
N PHE A 18 -20.15 -8.57 6.58
CA PHE A 18 -19.33 -9.77 6.77
C PHE A 18 -19.78 -10.57 7.99
N LYS A 19 -19.31 -11.83 8.07
CA LYS A 19 -19.45 -12.69 9.26
C LYS A 19 -18.10 -12.91 9.90
N ARG A 20 -18.05 -12.99 11.22
CA ARG A 20 -16.85 -13.45 11.94
C ARG A 20 -16.55 -14.90 11.57
N VAL A 21 -15.29 -15.31 11.65
CA VAL A 21 -14.91 -16.72 11.47
C VAL A 21 -15.64 -17.55 12.53
N GLY A 22 -16.39 -18.57 12.11
CA GLY A 22 -17.24 -19.39 12.98
C GLY A 22 -18.55 -18.71 13.42
N GLY A 23 -18.80 -17.45 13.06
CA GLY A 23 -20.02 -16.73 13.38
C GLY A 23 -21.09 -16.87 12.30
N ALA A 24 -22.36 -16.95 12.70
CA ALA A 24 -23.50 -17.00 11.78
C ALA A 24 -24.13 -15.62 11.48
N ARG A 25 -23.87 -14.62 12.34
CA ARG A 25 -24.47 -13.29 12.28
C ARG A 25 -23.75 -12.40 11.26
N ASP A 26 -24.53 -11.77 10.40
CA ASP A 26 -24.08 -10.71 9.50
C ASP A 26 -23.84 -9.40 10.25
N ILE A 27 -22.73 -8.74 9.94
CA ILE A 27 -22.32 -7.46 10.52
C ILE A 27 -22.14 -6.46 9.38
N LYS A 28 -23.02 -5.47 9.33
CA LYS A 28 -22.95 -4.36 8.37
C LYS A 28 -22.04 -3.26 8.91
N VAL A 29 -21.19 -2.71 8.05
CA VAL A 29 -20.26 -1.63 8.40
C VAL A 29 -20.19 -0.59 7.30
N ASP A 30 -19.89 0.65 7.68
CA ASP A 30 -19.52 1.71 6.75
C ASP A 30 -18.03 2.00 6.91
N VAL A 31 -17.24 1.58 5.92
CA VAL A 31 -15.78 1.70 5.95
C VAL A 31 -15.24 2.06 4.57
N ARG A 32 -14.17 2.85 4.56
CA ARG A 32 -13.35 3.11 3.38
C ARG A 32 -12.29 2.02 3.25
N ILE A 33 -12.17 1.45 2.05
CA ILE A 33 -11.12 0.46 1.75
C ILE A 33 -10.00 1.14 0.96
N ILE A 34 -8.76 0.90 1.41
CA ILE A 34 -7.54 1.25 0.70
C ILE A 34 -6.74 -0.04 0.56
N ALA A 35 -6.43 -0.42 -0.67
CA ALA A 35 -5.61 -1.59 -0.97
C ALA A 35 -4.26 -1.13 -1.54
N ALA A 36 -3.21 -1.90 -1.30
CA ALA A 36 -1.89 -1.67 -1.84
C ALA A 36 -1.25 -3.01 -2.21
N THR A 37 -0.47 -3.01 -3.28
CA THR A 37 0.22 -4.19 -3.79
C THR A 37 1.50 -3.75 -4.49
N ASN A 38 2.55 -4.56 -4.35
CA ASN A 38 3.78 -4.43 -5.14
C ASN A 38 3.81 -5.38 -6.35
N ARG A 39 2.76 -6.20 -6.52
CA ARG A 39 2.59 -7.10 -7.67
C ARG A 39 1.78 -6.41 -8.75
N ASP A 40 2.05 -6.81 -9.98
CA ASP A 40 1.25 -6.46 -11.14
C ASP A 40 -0.06 -7.28 -11.10
N LEU A 41 -1.17 -6.63 -10.73
CA LEU A 41 -2.45 -7.32 -10.59
C LEU A 41 -3.03 -7.75 -11.94
N GLU A 42 -2.80 -6.99 -13.02
CA GLU A 42 -3.26 -7.34 -14.36
C GLU A 42 -2.65 -8.68 -14.76
N LYS A 43 -1.32 -8.84 -14.61
CA LYS A 43 -0.65 -10.13 -14.85
C LYS A 43 -1.11 -11.24 -13.92
N SER A 44 -1.38 -10.94 -12.64
CA SER A 44 -1.90 -11.95 -11.72
C SER A 44 -3.32 -12.41 -12.08
N VAL A 45 -4.13 -11.56 -12.71
CA VAL A 45 -5.43 -11.95 -13.27
C VAL A 45 -5.24 -12.86 -14.49
N GLU A 46 -4.35 -12.47 -15.41
CA GLU A 46 -4.02 -13.29 -16.59
C GLU A 46 -3.51 -14.69 -16.21
N ASN A 47 -2.71 -14.79 -15.15
CA ASN A 47 -2.19 -16.05 -14.63
C ASN A 47 -3.19 -16.85 -13.77
N GLY A 48 -4.42 -16.36 -13.57
CA GLY A 48 -5.44 -17.01 -12.75
C GLY A 48 -5.17 -16.99 -11.24
N GLU A 49 -4.19 -16.20 -10.78
CA GLU A 49 -3.83 -16.07 -9.37
C GLU A 49 -4.72 -15.07 -8.62
N PHE A 50 -5.35 -14.16 -9.36
CA PHE A 50 -6.23 -13.12 -8.85
C PHE A 50 -7.54 -13.09 -9.62
N ARG A 51 -8.66 -12.89 -8.92
CA ARG A 51 -9.97 -12.85 -9.57
C ARG A 51 -10.17 -11.51 -10.29
N ASP A 52 -10.62 -11.60 -11.53
CA ASP A 52 -10.91 -10.47 -12.40
C ASP A 52 -11.98 -9.53 -11.80
N ASP A 53 -13.06 -10.09 -11.24
CA ASP A 53 -14.14 -9.33 -10.59
C ASP A 53 -13.66 -8.50 -9.38
N LEU A 54 -12.80 -9.07 -8.54
CA LEU A 54 -12.20 -8.39 -7.41
C LEU A 54 -11.23 -7.31 -7.87
N TYR A 55 -10.48 -7.55 -8.95
CA TYR A 55 -9.54 -6.59 -9.51
C TYR A 55 -10.27 -5.30 -9.92
N TYR A 56 -11.30 -5.41 -10.75
CA TYR A 56 -12.08 -4.23 -11.18
C TYR A 56 -12.79 -3.51 -10.03
N ARG A 57 -13.10 -4.21 -8.92
CA ARG A 57 -13.71 -3.58 -7.73
C ARG A 57 -12.70 -2.78 -6.90
N LEU A 58 -11.42 -3.14 -6.95
CA LEU A 58 -10.35 -2.44 -6.25
C LEU A 58 -9.69 -1.35 -7.12
N ASP A 59 -9.62 -1.55 -8.43
CA ASP A 59 -8.89 -0.69 -9.37
C ASP A 59 -9.69 0.51 -9.88
N VAL A 60 -10.59 1.05 -9.05
CA VAL A 60 -11.44 2.20 -9.42
C VAL A 60 -10.65 3.51 -9.42
N MET A 61 -9.72 3.68 -8.48
CA MET A 61 -8.90 4.88 -8.35
C MET A 61 -7.45 4.49 -8.01
N PRO A 62 -6.68 4.03 -9.01
CA PRO A 62 -5.30 3.62 -8.78
C PRO A 62 -4.42 4.83 -8.46
N VAL A 63 -3.61 4.69 -7.42
CA VAL A 63 -2.53 5.64 -7.09
C VAL A 63 -1.21 4.91 -7.31
N ARG A 64 -0.54 5.19 -8.43
CA ARG A 64 0.78 4.63 -8.73
C ARG A 64 1.84 5.42 -7.98
N LEU A 65 2.63 4.74 -7.14
CA LEU A 65 3.72 5.35 -6.40
C LEU A 65 5.04 5.13 -7.16
N PRO A 66 5.61 6.15 -7.84
CA PRO A 66 6.87 5.96 -8.53
C PRO A 66 8.00 5.67 -7.53
N PRO A 67 8.92 4.75 -7.86
CA PRO A 67 10.08 4.42 -7.05
C PRO A 67 11.03 5.61 -6.92
N LEU A 68 11.87 5.63 -5.88
CA LEU A 68 12.73 6.77 -5.57
C LEU A 68 13.68 7.16 -6.73
N ARG A 69 14.12 6.18 -7.54
CA ARG A 69 14.94 6.41 -8.74
C ARG A 69 14.28 7.29 -9.81
N GLU A 70 12.95 7.36 -9.85
CA GLU A 70 12.19 8.22 -10.78
C GLU A 70 11.87 9.60 -10.17
N ARG A 71 12.23 9.82 -8.90
CA ARG A 71 11.97 11.04 -8.12
C ARG A 71 13.20 11.40 -7.29
N ALA A 72 14.39 11.31 -7.89
CA ALA A 72 15.66 11.54 -7.21
C ALA A 72 15.76 12.94 -6.55
N THR A 73 15.02 13.91 -7.08
CA THR A 73 14.88 15.27 -6.52
C THR A 73 14.28 15.29 -5.11
N ASP A 74 13.55 14.23 -4.70
CA ASP A 74 12.98 14.12 -3.36
C ASP A 74 14.04 13.71 -2.31
N ILE A 75 15.18 13.15 -2.74
CA ILE A 75 16.22 12.59 -1.85
C ILE A 75 16.75 13.63 -0.85
N PRO A 76 17.14 14.86 -1.23
CA PRO A 76 17.64 15.85 -0.27
C PRO A 76 16.63 16.18 0.84
N VAL A 77 15.35 16.33 0.48
CA VAL A 77 14.26 16.63 1.43
C VAL A 77 14.03 15.46 2.38
N MET A 78 14.01 14.23 1.85
CA MET A 78 13.89 13.01 2.65
C MET A 78 15.08 12.84 3.59
N THR A 79 16.31 13.05 3.11
CA THR A 79 17.53 12.96 3.92
C THR A 79 17.48 13.92 5.10
N LYS A 80 17.11 15.18 4.87
CA LYS A 80 16.93 16.17 5.94
C LYS A 80 15.89 15.71 6.96
N HIS A 81 14.73 15.24 6.50
CA HIS A 81 13.68 14.72 7.39
C HIS A 81 14.18 13.58 8.29
N TYR A 82 14.93 12.63 7.74
CA TYR A 82 15.45 11.51 8.51
C TYR A 82 16.57 11.92 9.46
N ILE A 83 17.46 12.84 9.07
CA ILE A 83 18.48 13.41 9.98
C ILE A 83 17.80 14.05 11.20
N ASP A 84 16.78 14.88 10.98
CA ASP A 84 16.05 15.54 12.06
C ASP A 84 15.33 14.53 12.97
N ARG A 85 14.72 13.49 12.37
CA ARG A 85 14.09 12.40 13.12
C ARG A 85 15.10 11.66 14.01
N PHE A 86 16.23 11.25 13.44
CA PHE A 86 17.23 10.44 14.15
C PHE A 86 18.06 11.25 15.15
N ASN A 87 18.29 12.54 14.92
CA ASN A 87 18.87 13.43 15.93
C ASN A 87 18.05 13.44 17.21
N ARG A 88 16.71 13.50 17.09
CA ARG A 88 15.80 13.44 18.25
C ARG A 88 15.84 12.08 18.94
N GLU A 89 15.84 11.00 18.18
CA GLU A 89 15.83 9.63 18.71
C GLU A 89 17.14 9.28 19.44
N PHE A 90 18.28 9.61 18.84
CA PHE A 90 19.61 9.22 19.35
C PHE A 90 20.34 10.33 20.11
N ARG A 91 19.67 11.47 20.35
CA ARG A 91 20.26 12.66 20.99
C ARG A 91 21.56 13.09 20.31
N LYS A 92 21.52 13.16 18.98
CA LYS A 92 22.63 13.61 18.13
C LYS A 92 22.35 15.01 17.58
N GLN A 93 23.37 15.60 16.97
CA GLN A 93 23.32 16.92 16.34
C GLN A 93 23.95 16.87 14.94
N VAL A 94 23.60 15.85 14.14
CA VAL A 94 24.02 15.74 12.75
C VAL A 94 23.37 16.89 11.96
N GLN A 95 24.17 17.72 11.30
CA GLN A 95 23.64 18.93 10.64
C GLN A 95 23.17 18.69 9.19
N GLY A 96 23.63 17.61 8.56
CA GLY A 96 23.36 17.34 7.16
C GLY A 96 24.19 16.17 6.63
N ALA A 97 24.01 15.87 5.34
CA ALA A 97 24.93 15.03 4.58
C ALA A 97 25.87 15.94 3.77
N ALA A 98 27.08 15.44 3.49
CA ALA A 98 28.04 16.16 2.67
C ALA A 98 27.48 16.34 1.23
N PRO A 99 27.70 17.49 0.57
CA PRO A 99 27.12 17.78 -0.75
C PRO A 99 27.38 16.70 -1.81
N GLU A 100 28.57 16.10 -1.76
CA GLU A 100 29.04 15.07 -2.69
C GLU A 100 28.20 13.78 -2.58
N VAL A 101 27.48 13.57 -1.48
CA VAL A 101 26.56 12.43 -1.29
C VAL A 101 25.33 12.55 -2.21
N PHE A 102 24.99 13.77 -2.65
CA PHE A 102 23.86 14.02 -3.54
C PHE A 102 24.28 14.11 -5.01
N GLU A 103 25.58 14.08 -5.30
CA GLU A 103 26.11 14.09 -6.66
C GLU A 103 26.24 12.63 -7.14
N ALA A 104 25.34 12.22 -8.04
CA ALA A 104 25.36 10.93 -8.72
C ALA A 104 25.06 11.10 -10.21
#